data_AF-A0A1C2EF01-F1
#
_entry.id   AF-A0A1C2EF01-F1
#
_cell.length_a   1.000
_cell.length_b   1.000
_cell.length_c   1.000
_cell.angle_alpha   90.00
_cell.angle_beta   90.00
_cell.angle_gamma   90.00
#
_symmetry.space_group_name_H-M   'P 1'
#
loop_
_entity.id
_entity.type
_entity.pdbx_description
1 polymer ?
#
loop_
_entity_poly.entity_id
_entity_poly.type
_entity_poly.pdbx_seq_one_letter_code
_entity_poly.pdbx_strand_id
1 'polypeptide(L)'
;MLKSPMKISAAARAQIALGLDRIKARTGVECIPAVMWVDSELNNGIVPSGVLMGAFTEAQRNEIAHILRSDNGYEYVLSVAEEDFVRFVGKTLDYRDDNYVLV
;
A
#
# COMPACT_ATOMS: atom_id res chain seq x y z
N MET A 1 13.89 -7.48 -3.97
CA MET A 1 12.82 -6.90 -3.13
C MET A 1 13.40 -5.75 -2.33
N LEU A 2 12.75 -4.59 -2.37
CA LEU A 2 13.24 -3.38 -1.72
C LEU A 2 12.86 -3.33 -0.24
N LYS A 3 13.66 -2.66 0.56
CA LYS A 3 13.31 -2.37 1.96
C LYS A 3 12.15 -1.37 1.99
N SER A 4 11.19 -1.62 2.87
CA SER A 4 10.11 -0.68 3.13
C SER A 4 10.61 0.60 3.83
N PRO A 5 10.18 1.81 3.40
CA PRO A 5 10.46 3.05 4.13
C PRO A 5 9.61 3.20 5.41
N MET A 6 8.44 2.55 5.45
CA MET A 6 7.51 2.57 6.59
C MET A 6 7.30 1.17 7.17
N LYS A 7 6.69 1.09 8.34
CA LYS A 7 6.11 -0.16 8.85
C LYS A 7 4.64 -0.24 8.48
N ILE A 8 4.08 -1.45 8.49
CA ILE A 8 2.64 -1.68 8.35
C ILE A 8 2.17 -2.42 9.59
N SER A 9 1.26 -1.80 10.34
CA SER A 9 0.71 -2.36 11.57
C SER A 9 -0.06 -3.66 11.32
N ALA A 10 -0.28 -4.46 12.36
CA ALA A 10 -1.11 -5.65 12.25
C ALA A 10 -2.56 -5.33 11.85
N ALA A 11 -3.12 -4.22 12.36
CA ALA A 11 -4.48 -3.79 12.03
C ALA A 11 -4.59 -3.39 10.55
N ALA A 12 -3.62 -2.63 10.03
CA ALA A 12 -3.56 -2.30 8.62
C ALA A 12 -3.42 -3.56 7.74
N ARG A 13 -2.51 -4.48 8.08
CA ARG A 13 -2.36 -5.75 7.33
C ARG A 13 -3.65 -6.55 7.30
N ALA A 14 -4.36 -6.64 8.43
CA ALA A 14 -5.64 -7.35 8.52
C ALA A 14 -6.69 -6.73 7.61
N GLN A 15 -6.81 -5.40 7.61
CA GLN A 15 -7.78 -4.72 6.76
C GLN A 15 -7.43 -4.83 5.26
N ILE A 16 -6.14 -4.76 4.91
CA ILE A 16 -5.69 -4.97 3.54
C ILE A 16 -6.02 -6.40 3.09
N ALA A 17 -5.73 -7.41 3.92
CA ALA A 17 -6.05 -8.80 3.63
C ALA A 17 -7.55 -9.01 3.34
N LEU A 18 -8.44 -8.41 4.15
CA LEU A 18 -9.88 -8.45 3.90
C LEU A 18 -10.27 -7.85 2.53
N GLY A 19 -9.58 -6.79 2.10
CA GLY A 19 -9.77 -6.19 0.78
C GLY A 19 -9.33 -7.12 -0.34
N LEU A 20 -8.15 -7.73 -0.22
CA LEU A 20 -7.59 -8.68 -1.20
C LEU A 20 -8.44 -9.95 -1.29
N ASP A 21 -8.91 -10.48 -0.17
CA ASP A 21 -9.78 -11.67 -0.13
C ASP A 21 -11.09 -11.42 -0.89
N ARG A 22 -11.66 -10.21 -0.82
CA ARG A 22 -12.85 -9.84 -1.60
C ARG A 22 -12.57 -9.78 -3.10
N ILE A 23 -11.39 -9.31 -3.50
CA ILE A 23 -10.98 -9.29 -4.92
C ILE A 23 -10.81 -10.74 -5.39
N LYS A 24 -10.02 -11.53 -4.68
CA LYS A 24 -9.77 -12.94 -4.97
C LYS A 24 -11.06 -13.75 -5.04
N ALA A 25 -12.01 -13.54 -4.13
CA ALA A 25 -13.31 -14.22 -4.17
C ALA A 25 -14.12 -13.91 -5.45
N ARG A 26 -13.93 -12.73 -6.06
CA ARG A 26 -14.62 -12.31 -7.28
C ARG A 26 -13.89 -12.72 -8.56
N THR A 27 -12.56 -12.71 -8.54
CA THR A 27 -11.73 -12.90 -9.74
C THR A 27 -11.03 -14.25 -9.80
N GLY A 28 -10.88 -14.94 -8.67
CA GLY A 28 -10.05 -16.14 -8.53
C GLY A 28 -8.54 -15.88 -8.55
N VAL A 29 -8.13 -14.60 -8.51
CA VAL A 29 -6.73 -14.19 -8.71
C VAL A 29 -6.11 -13.74 -7.39
N GLU A 30 -4.90 -14.24 -7.10
CA GLU A 30 -4.07 -13.75 -6.01
C GLU A 30 -3.51 -12.36 -6.33
N CYS A 31 -3.47 -11.51 -5.32
CA CYS A 31 -3.14 -10.11 -5.48
C CYS A 31 -2.07 -9.64 -4.49
N ILE A 32 -1.23 -8.73 -4.96
CA ILE A 32 -0.24 -8.00 -4.19
C ILE A 32 -0.84 -6.62 -3.86
N PRO A 33 -0.89 -6.19 -2.60
CA PRO A 33 -1.48 -4.91 -2.26
C PRO A 33 -0.64 -3.74 -2.76
N ALA A 34 -1.31 -2.68 -3.22
CA ALA A 34 -0.71 -1.40 -3.55
C ALA A 34 -1.26 -0.33 -2.62
N VAL A 35 -0.39 0.26 -1.80
CA VAL A 35 -0.71 1.42 -0.97
C VAL A 35 -0.50 2.67 -1.82
N MET A 36 -1.57 3.38 -2.12
CA MET A 36 -1.55 4.67 -2.82
C MET A 36 -1.87 5.77 -1.81
N TRP A 37 -1.23 6.93 -1.95
CA TRP A 37 -1.49 8.06 -1.07
C TRP A 37 -1.98 9.26 -1.88
N VAL A 38 -3.26 9.60 -1.71
CA VAL A 38 -3.87 10.74 -2.39
C VAL A 38 -3.94 11.91 -1.42
N ASP A 39 -2.89 12.72 -1.47
CA ASP A 39 -2.74 13.98 -0.74
C ASP A 39 -2.61 15.13 -1.74
N SER A 40 -3.17 16.29 -1.43
CA SER A 40 -3.09 17.49 -2.27
C SER A 40 -1.67 18.00 -2.47
N GLU A 41 -0.77 17.76 -1.51
CA GLU A 41 0.65 18.10 -1.61
C GLU A 41 1.42 17.13 -2.51
N LEU A 42 0.92 15.90 -2.67
CA LEU A 42 1.51 14.86 -3.52
C LEU A 42 0.89 14.85 -4.92
N ASN A 43 -0.36 15.30 -5.04
CA ASN A 43 -1.14 15.20 -6.26
C ASN A 43 -1.81 16.55 -6.55
N ASN A 44 -1.10 17.40 -7.30
CA ASN A 44 -1.58 18.71 -7.69
C ASN A 44 -3.00 18.64 -8.29
N GLY A 45 -3.94 19.36 -7.69
CA GLY A 45 -5.32 19.47 -8.18
C GLY A 45 -6.28 18.35 -7.78
N ILE A 46 -5.87 17.42 -6.90
CA ILE A 46 -6.75 16.37 -6.37
C ILE A 46 -7.22 16.73 -4.95
N VAL A 47 -8.50 16.50 -4.66
CA VAL A 47 -9.04 16.59 -3.30
C VAL A 47 -8.39 15.50 -2.44
N PRO A 48 -7.77 15.83 -1.29
CA PRO A 48 -7.19 14.82 -0.40
C PRO A 48 -8.22 13.75 -0.04
N SER A 49 -7.92 12.50 -0.33
CA SER A 49 -8.80 11.36 0.03
C SER A 49 -8.12 10.37 0.97
N GLY A 50 -6.86 10.65 1.37
CA GLY A 50 -6.11 9.82 2.30
C GLY A 50 -5.47 8.62 1.62
N VAL A 51 -5.38 7.50 2.33
CA VAL A 51 -4.78 6.26 1.79
C VAL A 51 -5.81 5.52 0.97
N LEU A 52 -5.47 5.27 -0.29
CA LEU A 52 -6.25 4.39 -1.15
C LEU A 52 -5.53 3.06 -1.31
N MET A 53 -6.30 1.98 -1.28
CA MET A 53 -5.77 0.63 -1.49
C MET A 53 -6.08 0.19 -2.92
N GLY A 54 -5.03 -0.05 -3.69
CA GLY A 54 -5.08 -0.78 -4.96
C GLY A 54 -4.53 -2.20 -4.81
N ALA A 55 -4.46 -2.92 -5.92
CA ALA A 55 -3.86 -4.24 -5.98
C ALA A 55 -3.28 -4.51 -7.37
N PHE A 56 -2.14 -5.20 -7.42
CA PHE A 56 -1.62 -5.84 -8.62
C PHE A 56 -1.94 -7.33 -8.56
N THR A 57 -2.04 -7.98 -9.72
CA THR A 57 -2.15 -9.44 -9.77
C THR A 57 -0.78 -10.08 -9.58
N GLU A 58 -0.74 -11.30 -9.04
CA GLU A 58 0.52 -12.07 -8.96
C GLU A 58 1.19 -12.28 -10.34
N ALA A 59 0.40 -12.33 -11.42
CA ALA A 59 0.94 -12.41 -12.78
C ALA A 59 1.82 -11.20 -13.16
N GLN A 60 1.56 -10.03 -12.57
CA GLN A 60 2.33 -8.79 -12.80
C GLN A 60 3.58 -8.69 -11.91
N ARG A 61 3.86 -9.66 -11.04
CA ARG A 61 4.97 -9.61 -10.07
C ARG A 61 6.31 -9.25 -10.70
N ASN A 62 6.62 -9.84 -11.86
CA ASN A 62 7.89 -9.57 -12.55
C ASN A 62 7.96 -8.12 -13.07
N GLU A 63 6.83 -7.56 -13.50
CA GLU A 63 6.74 -6.17 -13.97
C GLU A 63 6.94 -5.20 -12.82
N ILE A 64 6.38 -5.49 -11.64
CA ILE A 64 6.47 -4.64 -10.45
C ILE A 64 7.64 -4.97 -9.52
N ALA A 65 8.49 -5.95 -9.84
CA ALA A 65 9.55 -6.42 -8.95
C ALA A 65 10.52 -5.32 -8.50
N HIS A 66 10.70 -4.30 -9.36
CA HIS A 66 11.56 -3.14 -9.12
C HIS A 66 10.96 -2.12 -8.13
N ILE A 67 9.64 -2.15 -7.91
CA ILE A 67 8.92 -1.28 -6.93
C ILE A 67 8.35 -2.07 -5.75
N LEU A 68 8.47 -3.40 -5.76
CA LEU A 68 7.99 -4.26 -4.69
C LEU A 68 8.82 -4.09 -3.42
N ARG A 69 8.15 -3.76 -2.33
CA ARG A 69 8.72 -3.51 -1.00
C ARG A 69 8.32 -4.59 -0.01
N SER A 70 9.12 -4.74 1.05
CA SER A 70 8.80 -5.62 2.16
C SER A 70 9.00 -4.98 3.52
N ASP A 71 8.00 -5.17 4.36
CA ASP A 71 8.05 -4.92 5.80
C ASP A 71 7.91 -6.26 6.55
N ASN A 72 9.04 -6.80 7.02
CA ASN A 72 9.10 -8.08 7.73
C ASN A 72 8.37 -9.22 6.99
N GLY A 73 8.64 -9.38 5.69
CA GLY A 73 8.05 -10.42 4.86
C GLY A 73 6.66 -10.09 4.30
N TYR A 74 6.03 -8.99 4.73
CA TYR A 74 4.79 -8.52 4.11
C TYR A 74 5.11 -7.69 2.87
N GLU A 75 4.77 -8.23 1.70
CA GLU A 75 5.06 -7.62 0.41
C GLU A 75 3.95 -6.65 0.00
N TYR A 76 4.35 -5.50 -0.51
CA TYR A 76 3.41 -4.49 -1.00
C TYR A 76 4.10 -3.52 -1.97
N VAL A 77 3.31 -2.79 -2.74
CA VAL A 77 3.78 -1.65 -3.56
C VAL A 77 3.42 -0.35 -2.84
N LEU A 78 4.39 0.56 -2.70
CA LEU A 78 4.13 1.94 -2.29
C LEU A 78 4.04 2.79 -3.56
N SER A 79 2.82 3.12 -3.97
CA SER A 79 2.52 3.81 -5.23
C SER A 79 2.46 5.33 -5.03
N VAL A 80 3.61 5.92 -4.73
CA VAL A 80 3.85 7.38 -4.66
C VAL A 80 5.15 7.70 -5.41
N ALA A 81 5.39 8.98 -5.73
CA ALA A 81 6.64 9.39 -6.36
C ALA A 81 7.85 9.12 -5.43
N GLU A 82 9.01 8.85 -6.02
CA GLU A 82 10.19 8.41 -5.26
C GLU A 82 10.69 9.51 -4.31
N GLU A 83 10.61 10.77 -4.74
CA GLU A 83 10.94 11.93 -3.91
C GLU A 83 10.11 12.02 -2.62
N ASP A 84 8.91 11.46 -2.60
CA ASP A 84 8.00 11.53 -1.46
C ASP A 84 8.20 10.42 -0.45
N PHE A 85 9.07 9.43 -0.73
CA PHE A 85 9.36 8.36 0.22
C PHE A 85 9.87 8.87 1.55
N VAL A 86 10.54 10.02 1.57
CA VAL A 86 11.02 10.67 2.79
C VAL A 86 9.89 10.90 3.81
N ARG A 87 8.65 11.15 3.36
CA ARG A 87 7.47 11.37 4.21
C ARG A 87 7.06 10.10 4.98
N PHE A 88 7.44 8.93 4.50
CA PHE A 88 7.09 7.62 5.05
C PHE A 88 8.19 7.05 5.94
N VAL A 89 9.40 7.63 5.92
CA VAL A 89 10.54 7.10 6.68
C VAL A 89 10.27 7.14 8.18
N GLY A 90 10.37 5.96 8.83
CA GLY A 90 10.17 5.81 10.27
C GLY A 90 8.71 5.85 10.73
N LYS A 91 7.77 5.99 9.79
CA LYS A 91 6.33 5.99 10.05
C LYS A 91 5.75 4.58 10.02
N THR A 92 4.54 4.45 10.57
CA THR A 92 3.75 3.22 10.49
C THR A 92 2.41 3.51 9.83
N LEU A 93 2.09 2.77 8.77
CA LEU A 93 0.72 2.70 8.26
C LEU A 93 -0.12 1.87 9.23
N ASP A 94 -1.16 2.48 9.79
CA ASP A 94 -2.08 1.86 10.73
C ASP A 94 -3.53 1.96 10.24
N TYR A 95 -4.43 1.17 10.84
CA TYR A 95 -5.85 1.22 10.56
C TYR A 95 -6.64 1.36 11.86
N ARG A 96 -7.34 2.47 12.02
CA ARG A 96 -8.14 2.79 13.21
C ARG A 96 -9.32 3.68 12.81
N ASP A 97 -10.42 3.56 13.55
CA ASP A 97 -11.64 4.35 13.32
C ASP A 97 -12.10 4.32 11.86
N ASP A 98 -12.10 3.12 11.27
CA ASP A 98 -12.42 2.82 9.87
C ASP A 98 -11.54 3.50 8.80
N ASN A 99 -10.41 4.08 9.20
CA ASN A 99 -9.51 4.81 8.32
C ASN A 99 -8.06 4.32 8.40
N TYR A 100 -7.38 4.39 7.26
CA TYR A 100 -5.93 4.25 7.23
C TYR A 100 -5.28 5.56 7.66
N VAL A 101 -4.27 5.47 8.51
CA VAL A 101 -3.53 6.62 9.04
C VAL A 101 -2.04 6.34 9.04
N LEU A 102 -1.25 7.40 8.94
CA LEU A 102 0.20 7.33 9.09
C LEU A 102 0.60 7.90 10.46
N VAL A 103 1.24 7.09 11.29
CA VAL A 103 1.70 7.48 12.64
C VAL A 103 3.23 7.54 12.72
#